data_AF-A0A6N8NP08-F1
#
_entry.id   AF-A0A6N8NP08-F1
#
_cell.length_a   1.000
_cell.length_b   1.000
_cell.length_c   1.000
_cell.angle_alpha   90.00
_cell.angle_beta   90.00
_cell.angle_gamma   90.00
#
_symmetry.space_group_name_H-M   'P 1'
#
loop_
_entity.id
_entity.type
_entity.pdbx_description
1 polymer ?
#
loop_
_entity_poly.entity_id
_entity_poly.type
_entity_poly.pdbx_seq_one_letter_code
_entity_poly.pdbx_strand_id
1 'polypeptide(L)'
;MKILVIGPSWVGDMMMSQSLYRTLQARYPQAIIDVMAPAWCRPLLSRMPEVNEAIPMPLGHGALEIGERRKLGHSLREKRYDRAYVLPNSFKSALVPFFAGIPHRTGWRGEMRYGLLNDVRVLDKEAWPLMVERYIALAYDKGIMRTAQDLPQPLLWPQLQVSEGEKSYTCNQFSLSSERPMIGFCPGAEFGPAKRWPHYHYAELAKQLIDEGYQVVLFGSAKDHEA
;
A
#
# COMPACT_ATOMS: atom_id res chain seq x y z
N MET A 1 3.45 15.41 14.98
CA MET A 1 2.23 14.57 15.03
C MET A 1 2.64 13.16 14.64
N LYS A 2 2.54 12.17 15.53
CA LYS A 2 2.92 10.77 15.25
C LYS A 2 1.70 9.97 14.81
N ILE A 3 1.80 9.34 13.64
CA ILE A 3 0.70 8.64 12.99
C ILE A 3 1.11 7.18 12.77
N LEU A 4 0.25 6.26 13.19
CA LEU A 4 0.34 4.84 12.83
C LEU A 4 -0.64 4.52 11.70
N VAL A 5 -0.15 3.99 10.59
CA VAL A 5 -1.01 3.44 9.55
C VAL A 5 -0.95 1.92 9.60
N ILE A 6 -2.11 1.27 9.64
CA ILE A 6 -2.22 -0.16 9.36
C ILE A 6 -2.38 -0.29 7.85
N GLY A 7 -1.32 -0.68 7.17
CA GLY A 7 -1.25 -0.80 5.72
C GLY A 7 -1.97 -2.03 5.17
N PRO A 8 -2.41 -1.99 3.91
CA PRO A 8 -3.00 -3.15 3.23
C PRO A 8 -1.96 -4.25 2.97
N SER A 9 -2.42 -5.42 2.54
CA SER A 9 -1.59 -6.60 2.25
C SER A 9 -1.56 -6.94 0.75
N TRP A 10 -1.75 -5.95 -0.12
CA TRP A 10 -1.67 -6.12 -1.57
C TRP A 10 -0.77 -5.03 -2.15
N VAL A 11 0.03 -5.36 -3.18
CA VAL A 11 0.98 -4.40 -3.78
C VAL A 11 0.23 -3.17 -4.33
N GLY A 12 -0.85 -3.39 -5.09
CA GLY A 12 -1.66 -2.31 -5.64
C GLY A 12 -2.25 -1.40 -4.55
N ASP A 13 -2.95 -1.97 -3.57
CA ASP A 13 -3.53 -1.22 -2.46
C ASP A 13 -2.45 -0.46 -1.66
N MET A 14 -1.28 -1.07 -1.44
CA MET A 14 -0.16 -0.42 -0.74
C MET A 14 0.35 0.78 -1.55
N MET A 15 0.48 0.64 -2.87
CA MET A 15 0.86 1.75 -3.73
C MET A 15 -0.17 2.90 -3.64
N MET A 16 -1.46 2.57 -3.70
CA MET A 16 -2.54 3.55 -3.57
C MET A 16 -2.58 4.22 -2.20
N SER A 17 -2.15 3.53 -1.14
CA SER A 17 -2.08 4.09 0.20
C SER A 17 -1.06 5.24 0.32
N GLN A 18 -0.07 5.33 -0.58
CA GLN A 18 0.89 6.43 -0.59
C GLN A 18 0.19 7.79 -0.76
N SER A 19 -0.92 7.85 -1.51
CA SER A 19 -1.71 9.07 -1.62
C SER A 19 -2.22 9.59 -0.28
N LEU A 20 -2.62 8.70 0.63
CA LEU A 20 -2.96 9.11 1.99
C LEU A 20 -1.75 9.73 2.70
N TYR A 21 -0.56 9.14 2.57
CA TYR A 21 0.65 9.63 3.26
C TYR A 21 1.05 11.02 2.76
N ARG A 22 1.03 11.21 1.44
CA ARG A 22 1.27 12.50 0.79
C ARG A 22 0.25 13.55 1.25
N THR A 23 -1.04 13.21 1.27
CA THR A 23 -2.08 14.12 1.75
C THR A 23 -1.94 14.43 3.24
N LEU A 24 -1.58 13.45 4.07
CA LEU A 24 -1.35 13.66 5.50
C LEU A 24 -0.18 14.62 5.74
N GLN A 25 0.94 14.47 5.03
CA GLN A 25 2.06 15.40 5.15
C GLN A 25 1.73 16.79 4.61
N ALA A 26 0.96 16.89 3.53
CA ALA A 26 0.50 18.18 3.00
C ALA A 26 -0.41 18.93 3.99
N ARG A 27 -1.29 18.20 4.69
CA ARG A 27 -2.19 18.79 5.71
C ARG A 27 -1.51 19.02 7.06
N TYR A 28 -0.54 18.18 7.41
CA TYR A 28 0.17 18.18 8.67
C TYR A 28 1.68 18.09 8.39
N PRO A 29 2.36 19.23 8.13
CA PRO A 29 3.76 19.23 7.65
C PRO A 29 4.77 18.51 8.55
N GLN A 30 4.49 18.42 9.86
CA GLN A 30 5.32 17.71 10.84
C GLN A 30 4.75 16.32 11.21
N ALA A 31 4.00 15.70 10.29
CA ALA A 31 3.51 14.34 10.46
C ALA A 31 4.65 13.33 10.28
N ILE A 32 4.84 12.49 11.30
CA ILE A 32 5.73 11.33 11.27
C ILE A 32 4.82 10.12 11.07
N ILE A 33 5.00 9.41 9.96
CA ILE A 33 4.10 8.33 9.53
C ILE A 33 4.84 7.00 9.61
N ASP A 34 4.42 6.15 10.53
CA ASP A 34 4.88 4.76 10.60
C ASP A 34 3.82 3.85 9.99
N VAL A 35 4.24 2.90 9.16
CA VAL A 35 3.33 1.98 8.46
C VAL A 35 3.56 0.57 8.93
N MET A 36 2.55 -0.05 9.53
CA MET A 36 2.54 -1.47 9.87
C MET A 36 1.99 -2.28 8.70
N ALA A 37 2.80 -3.19 8.16
CA ALA A 37 2.42 -4.03 7.03
C ALA A 37 3.14 -5.40 7.09
N PRO A 38 2.70 -6.41 6.32
CA PRO A 38 3.46 -7.64 6.15
C PRO A 38 4.93 -7.38 5.77
N ALA A 39 5.84 -8.26 6.20
CA ALA A 39 7.28 -8.06 5.99
C ALA A 39 7.66 -7.83 4.51
N TRP A 40 6.97 -8.50 3.58
CA TRP A 40 7.21 -8.36 2.14
C TRP A 40 6.78 -6.99 1.57
N CYS A 41 5.99 -6.19 2.30
CA CYS A 41 5.67 -4.81 1.90
C CYS A 41 6.79 -3.82 2.23
N ARG A 42 7.72 -4.19 3.13
CA ARG A 42 8.79 -3.29 3.61
C ARG A 42 9.67 -2.74 2.47
N PRO A 43 10.08 -3.53 1.45
CA PRO A 43 10.85 -3.00 0.33
C PRO A 43 10.10 -1.89 -0.44
N LEU A 44 8.79 -2.06 -0.69
CA LEU A 44 7.97 -1.04 -1.34
C LEU A 44 7.84 0.22 -0.49
N LEU A 45 7.57 0.06 0.82
CA LEU A 45 7.49 1.18 1.76
C LEU A 45 8.80 1.96 1.84
N SER A 46 9.95 1.30 1.71
CA SER A 46 11.26 1.97 1.71
C SER A 46 11.48 2.90 0.50
N ARG A 47 10.63 2.81 -0.53
CA ARG A 47 10.64 3.71 -1.70
C ARG A 47 9.71 4.92 -1.52
N MET A 48 8.95 4.99 -0.44
CA MET A 48 8.03 6.08 -0.15
C MET A 48 8.67 7.07 0.83
N PRO A 49 9.07 8.28 0.38
CA PRO A 49 9.72 9.25 1.26
C PRO A 49 8.81 9.76 2.38
N GLU A 50 7.49 9.56 2.25
CA GLU A 50 6.53 9.96 3.29
C GLU A 50 6.54 9.03 4.51
N VAL A 51 7.14 7.85 4.40
CA VAL A 51 7.16 6.81 5.44
C VAL A 51 8.42 6.94 6.30
N ASN A 52 8.24 7.12 7.60
CA ASN A 52 9.32 7.19 8.58
C ASN A 52 9.83 5.79 8.98
N GLU A 53 8.93 4.89 9.39
CA GLU A 53 9.27 3.53 9.80
C GLU A 53 8.29 2.51 9.22
N ALA A 54 8.82 1.44 8.63
CA ALA A 54 8.03 0.28 8.19
C ALA A 54 8.05 -0.79 9.29
N ILE A 55 6.97 -0.86 10.07
CA ILE A 55 6.84 -1.80 11.20
C ILE A 55 6.40 -3.16 10.66
N PRO A 56 7.19 -4.23 10.84
CA PRO A 56 6.79 -5.56 10.38
C PRO A 56 5.59 -6.05 11.20
N MET A 57 4.53 -6.46 10.50
CA MET A 57 3.44 -7.21 11.13
C MET A 57 3.83 -8.69 11.16
N PRO A 58 4.10 -9.27 12.34
CA PRO A 58 4.52 -10.68 12.45
C PRO A 58 3.35 -11.67 12.24
N LEU A 59 2.15 -11.16 12.00
CA LEU A 59 0.90 -11.92 11.98
C LEU A 59 0.52 -12.23 10.53
N GLY A 60 0.24 -13.50 10.26
CA GLY A 60 -0.18 -13.95 8.94
C GLY A 60 -1.51 -13.34 8.49
N HIS A 61 -1.73 -13.32 7.17
CA HIS A 61 -3.05 -13.02 6.62
C HIS A 61 -4.08 -14.06 7.13
N GLY A 62 -5.34 -13.69 7.35
CA GLY A 62 -6.36 -14.63 7.86
C GLY A 62 -6.33 -14.95 9.38
N ALA A 63 -5.18 -15.04 10.03
CA ALA A 63 -5.09 -15.37 11.46
C ALA A 63 -5.64 -14.26 12.40
N LEU A 64 -6.43 -14.65 13.43
CA LEU A 64 -7.04 -13.73 14.41
C LEU A 64 -6.08 -13.36 15.55
N GLU A 65 -5.28 -14.33 16.03
CA GLU A 65 -4.12 -14.18 16.95
C GLU A 65 -4.24 -13.00 17.93
N ILE A 66 -5.31 -12.98 18.74
CA ILE A 66 -5.66 -11.84 19.58
C ILE A 66 -4.54 -11.56 20.61
N GLY A 67 -3.96 -12.62 21.19
CA GLY A 67 -2.88 -12.51 22.17
C GLY A 67 -1.66 -11.78 21.61
N GLU A 68 -1.23 -12.13 20.40
CA GLU A 68 -0.09 -11.48 19.74
C GLU A 68 -0.41 -10.06 19.28
N ARG A 69 -1.63 -9.81 18.76
CA ARG A 69 -2.11 -8.44 18.47
C ARG A 69 -2.12 -7.56 19.70
N ARG A 70 -2.50 -8.12 20.85
CA ARG A 70 -2.49 -7.41 22.13
C ARG A 70 -1.07 -7.08 22.56
N LYS A 71 -0.15 -8.05 22.56
CA LYS A 71 1.28 -7.82 22.87
C LYS A 71 1.87 -6.74 21.97
N LEU A 72 1.65 -6.86 20.66
CA LEU A 72 2.10 -5.90 19.65
C LEU A 72 1.50 -4.50 19.87
N GLY A 73 0.20 -4.41 20.16
CA GLY A 73 -0.41 -3.12 20.50
C GLY A 73 0.20 -2.51 21.76
N HIS A 74 0.45 -3.31 22.80
CA HIS A 74 1.04 -2.81 24.05
C HIS A 74 2.48 -2.31 23.85
N SER A 75 3.30 -3.01 23.05
CA SER A 75 4.66 -2.55 22.75
C SER A 75 4.69 -1.22 21.98
N LEU A 76 3.62 -0.88 21.26
CA LEU A 76 3.51 0.40 20.55
C LEU A 76 3.05 1.56 21.44
N ARG A 77 2.68 1.33 22.70
CA ARG A 77 2.27 2.42 23.61
C ARG A 77 3.38 3.42 23.87
N GLU A 78 4.63 2.96 23.93
CA GLU A 78 5.80 3.80 24.13
C GLU A 78 6.03 4.78 22.96
N LYS A 79 5.62 4.38 21.75
CA LYS A 79 5.66 5.26 20.57
C LYS A 79 4.67 6.42 20.68
N ARG A 80 3.66 6.35 21.56
CA ARG A 80 2.68 7.42 21.83
C ARG A 80 2.13 8.05 20.54
N TYR A 81 1.56 7.22 19.67
CA TYR A 81 0.91 7.71 18.45
C TYR A 81 -0.31 8.56 18.80
N ASP A 82 -0.45 9.69 18.11
CA ASP A 82 -1.55 10.63 18.28
C ASP A 82 -2.79 10.21 17.47
N ARG A 83 -2.55 9.59 16.30
CA ARG A 83 -3.58 9.14 15.36
C ARG A 83 -3.23 7.77 14.77
N ALA A 84 -4.26 7.02 14.42
CA ALA A 84 -4.13 5.82 13.62
C ALA A 84 -5.10 5.82 12.43
N TYR A 85 -4.63 5.32 11.29
CA TYR A 85 -5.44 5.07 10.10
C TYR A 85 -5.45 3.58 9.78
N VAL A 86 -6.63 2.98 9.68
CA VAL A 86 -6.78 1.54 9.41
C VAL A 86 -7.32 1.33 8.01
N LEU A 87 -6.45 0.90 7.09
CA LEU A 87 -6.76 0.78 5.67
C LEU A 87 -7.42 -0.55 5.28
N PRO A 88 -7.01 -1.72 5.82
CA PRO A 88 -7.72 -2.96 5.58
C PRO A 88 -9.17 -2.89 6.09
N ASN A 89 -10.09 -3.64 5.47
CA ASN A 89 -11.48 -3.67 5.90
C ASN A 89 -11.79 -4.66 7.03
N SER A 90 -10.87 -5.60 7.29
CA SER A 90 -11.06 -6.65 8.29
C SER A 90 -11.17 -6.10 9.72
N PHE A 91 -12.03 -6.67 10.54
CA PHE A 91 -12.23 -6.27 11.93
C PHE A 91 -10.92 -6.28 12.73
N LYS A 92 -10.16 -7.39 12.59
CA LYS A 92 -8.90 -7.64 13.30
C LYS A 92 -7.80 -6.62 13.00
N SER A 93 -7.84 -5.93 11.86
CA SER A 93 -6.85 -4.91 11.51
C SER A 93 -6.91 -3.70 12.44
N ALA A 94 -8.07 -3.42 13.04
CA ALA A 94 -8.26 -2.30 13.97
C ALA A 94 -7.88 -2.63 15.43
N LEU A 95 -7.56 -3.90 15.74
CA LEU A 95 -7.23 -4.33 17.11
C LEU A 95 -5.89 -3.75 17.60
N VAL A 96 -4.86 -3.71 16.74
CA VAL A 96 -3.53 -3.22 17.14
C VAL A 96 -3.58 -1.74 17.55
N PRO A 97 -4.17 -0.82 16.76
CA PRO A 97 -4.36 0.57 17.18
C PRO A 97 -5.17 0.72 18.48
N PHE A 98 -6.19 -0.13 18.66
CA PHE A 98 -7.00 -0.13 19.87
C PHE A 98 -6.19 -0.53 21.11
N PHE A 99 -5.44 -1.64 21.04
CA PHE A 99 -4.60 -2.09 22.16
C PHE A 99 -3.42 -1.15 22.45
N ALA A 100 -2.93 -0.44 21.43
CA ALA A 100 -1.94 0.62 21.54
C ALA A 100 -2.47 1.89 22.23
N GLY A 101 -3.77 1.97 22.54
CA GLY A 101 -4.36 3.10 23.27
C GLY A 101 -4.34 4.40 22.48
N ILE A 102 -4.32 4.32 21.14
CA ILE A 102 -4.22 5.50 20.27
C ILE A 102 -5.55 6.27 20.33
N PRO A 103 -5.55 7.58 20.65
CA PRO A 103 -6.78 8.30 20.96
C PRO A 103 -7.68 8.53 19.74
N HIS A 104 -7.13 8.72 18.55
CA HIS A 104 -7.90 8.91 17.31
C HIS A 104 -7.64 7.75 16.36
N ARG A 105 -8.68 6.97 16.03
CA ARG A 105 -8.58 5.77 15.19
C ARG A 105 -9.59 5.86 14.06
N THR A 106 -9.08 6.24 12.90
CA THR A 106 -9.86 6.57 11.69
C THR A 106 -9.82 5.43 10.69
N GLY A 107 -10.95 5.18 10.03
CA GLY A 107 -11.02 4.24 8.92
C GLY A 107 -12.45 4.08 8.41
N TRP A 108 -12.59 3.49 7.22
CA TRP A 108 -13.90 3.08 6.72
C TRP A 108 -14.54 2.05 7.65
N ARG A 109 -15.86 1.83 7.57
CA ARG A 109 -16.57 0.91 8.47
C ARG A 109 -16.10 -0.54 8.34
N GLY A 110 -15.91 -1.03 7.10
CA GLY A 110 -15.56 -2.42 6.80
C GLY A 110 -16.45 -3.41 7.56
N GLU A 111 -15.85 -4.39 8.23
CA GLU A 111 -16.53 -5.41 9.05
C GLU A 111 -17.00 -4.87 10.42
N MET A 112 -17.91 -3.88 10.41
CA MET A 112 -18.59 -3.33 11.59
C MET A 112 -17.66 -2.95 12.76
N ARG A 113 -16.55 -2.25 12.46
CA ARG A 113 -15.48 -1.89 13.41
C ARG A 113 -15.84 -0.83 14.45
N TYR A 114 -17.10 -0.73 14.84
CA TYR A 114 -17.55 0.19 15.89
C TYR A 114 -16.82 -0.11 17.20
N GLY A 115 -16.43 0.95 17.93
CA GLY A 115 -15.61 0.86 19.15
C GLY A 115 -14.11 0.78 18.87
N LEU A 116 -13.67 -0.17 18.03
CA LEU A 116 -12.26 -0.25 17.60
C LEU A 116 -11.84 0.99 16.82
N LEU A 117 -12.70 1.50 15.95
CA LEU A 117 -12.57 2.81 15.33
C LEU A 117 -13.54 3.77 16.00
N ASN A 118 -13.01 4.87 16.54
CA ASN A 118 -13.83 5.95 17.11
C ASN A 118 -14.06 7.10 16.12
N ASP A 119 -13.33 7.15 15.01
CA ASP A 119 -13.64 7.96 13.83
C ASP A 119 -13.98 7.05 12.64
N VAL A 120 -15.14 6.38 12.74
CA VAL A 120 -15.64 5.48 11.70
C VAL A 120 -16.28 6.26 10.54
N ARG A 121 -15.88 5.93 9.31
CA ARG A 121 -16.42 6.49 8.06
C ARG A 121 -17.34 5.47 7.38
N VAL A 122 -18.56 5.87 7.01
CA VAL A 122 -19.49 4.99 6.26
C VAL A 122 -19.24 5.21 4.77
N LEU A 123 -18.88 4.13 4.07
CA LEU A 123 -18.57 4.20 2.64
C LEU A 123 -19.85 4.16 1.82
N ASP A 124 -20.06 5.22 1.04
CA ASP A 124 -20.92 5.21 -0.14
C ASP A 124 -20.05 4.90 -1.37
N LYS A 125 -20.37 3.84 -2.12
CA LYS A 125 -19.53 3.42 -3.24
C LYS A 125 -19.71 4.31 -4.47
N GLU A 126 -20.88 4.92 -4.64
CA GLU A 126 -21.19 5.79 -5.77
C GLU A 126 -20.52 7.16 -5.58
N ALA A 127 -20.54 7.67 -4.35
CA ALA A 127 -19.87 8.93 -4.00
C ALA A 127 -18.32 8.82 -4.03
N TRP A 128 -17.78 7.61 -3.92
CA TRP A 128 -16.35 7.33 -3.85
C TRP A 128 -15.95 6.20 -4.81
N PRO A 129 -15.96 6.45 -6.13
CA PRO A 129 -15.75 5.40 -7.13
C PRO A 129 -14.34 4.83 -7.09
N LEU A 130 -13.30 5.64 -6.84
CA LEU A 130 -11.90 5.21 -6.90
C LEU A 130 -11.32 4.86 -5.52
N MET A 131 -10.45 3.86 -5.47
CA MET A 131 -9.75 3.48 -4.23
C MET A 131 -8.85 4.61 -3.70
N VAL A 132 -8.16 5.33 -4.58
CA VAL A 132 -7.28 6.44 -4.19
C VAL A 132 -8.03 7.55 -3.47
N GLU A 133 -9.23 7.89 -3.95
CA GLU A 133 -10.11 8.90 -3.33
C GLU A 133 -10.55 8.44 -1.94
N ARG A 134 -10.91 7.16 -1.80
CA ARG A 134 -11.28 6.57 -0.50
C ARG A 134 -10.15 6.66 0.52
N TYR A 135 -8.89 6.51 0.10
CA TYR A 135 -7.75 6.69 1.00
C TYR A 135 -7.50 8.15 1.32
N ILE A 136 -7.49 9.03 0.32
CA ILE A 136 -7.29 10.49 0.50
C ILE A 136 -8.35 11.07 1.45
N ALA A 137 -9.62 10.68 1.31
CA ALA A 137 -10.73 11.16 2.14
C ALA A 137 -10.53 10.91 3.65
N LEU A 138 -9.75 9.89 4.03
CA LEU A 138 -9.45 9.61 5.44
C LEU A 138 -8.57 10.69 6.08
N ALA A 139 -7.78 11.42 5.30
CA ALA A 139 -6.96 12.53 5.80
C ALA A 139 -7.79 13.76 6.20
N TYR A 140 -9.07 13.80 5.83
CA TYR A 140 -9.99 14.91 6.10
C TYR A 140 -10.95 14.59 7.23
N ASP A 141 -11.40 15.63 7.93
CA ASP A 141 -12.30 15.49 9.07
C ASP A 141 -13.67 14.96 8.62
N LYS A 142 -14.29 14.15 9.48
CA LYS A 142 -15.59 13.54 9.20
C LYS A 142 -16.66 14.62 9.00
N GLY A 143 -17.49 14.45 7.97
CA GLY A 143 -18.60 15.36 7.65
C GLY A 143 -18.21 16.54 6.75
N ILE A 144 -16.92 16.76 6.48
CA ILE A 144 -16.46 17.76 5.51
C ILE A 144 -16.58 17.21 4.09
N MET A 145 -16.05 16.00 3.85
CA MET A 145 -16.06 15.36 2.54
C MET A 145 -17.26 14.43 2.42
N ARG A 146 -18.17 14.70 1.48
CA ARG A 146 -19.34 13.86 1.21
C ARG A 146 -19.13 12.98 -0.03
N THR A 147 -18.47 13.54 -1.03
CA THR A 147 -18.18 12.91 -2.32
C THR A 147 -16.73 13.14 -2.73
N ALA A 148 -16.24 12.38 -3.72
CA ALA A 148 -14.91 12.57 -4.28
C ALA A 148 -14.69 13.98 -4.87
N GLN A 149 -15.74 14.63 -5.35
CA GLN A 149 -15.68 15.99 -5.90
C GLN A 149 -15.34 17.06 -4.84
N ASP A 150 -15.57 16.77 -3.56
CA ASP A 150 -15.25 17.69 -2.46
C ASP A 150 -13.74 17.66 -2.12
N LEU A 151 -13.00 16.66 -2.61
CA LEU A 151 -11.57 16.55 -2.34
C LEU A 151 -10.79 17.72 -2.97
N PRO A 152 -9.93 18.40 -2.20
CA PRO A 152 -9.05 19.44 -2.75
C PRO A 152 -8.20 18.92 -3.91
N GLN A 153 -8.23 19.68 -5.01
CA GLN A 153 -7.47 19.38 -6.23
C GLN A 153 -6.19 20.22 -6.30
N PRO A 154 -5.11 19.70 -6.93
CA PRO A 154 -5.01 18.36 -7.51
C PRO A 154 -4.84 17.27 -6.44
N LEU A 155 -5.39 16.07 -6.69
CA LEU A 155 -5.12 14.90 -5.85
C LEU A 155 -3.62 14.55 -5.88
N LEU A 156 -3.08 14.18 -4.73
CA LEU A 156 -1.69 13.71 -4.61
C LEU A 156 -1.63 12.22 -4.93
N TRP A 157 -1.41 11.89 -6.20
CA TRP A 157 -1.29 10.49 -6.66
C TRP A 157 -0.04 9.78 -6.11
N PRO A 158 0.00 8.43 -6.12
CA PRO A 158 1.20 7.70 -5.78
C PRO A 158 2.36 8.11 -6.70
N GLN A 159 3.54 8.28 -6.14
CA GLN A 159 4.72 8.74 -6.85
C GLN A 159 5.97 8.13 -6.24
N LEU A 160 6.72 7.40 -7.05
CA LEU A 160 8.03 6.86 -6.69
C LEU A 160 9.10 7.54 -7.53
N GLN A 161 10.30 7.64 -6.97
CA GLN A 161 11.49 8.15 -7.66
C GLN A 161 12.59 7.09 -7.58
N VAL A 162 13.38 6.99 -8.65
CA VAL A 162 14.51 6.07 -8.75
C VAL A 162 15.63 6.80 -9.47
N SER A 163 16.81 6.84 -8.87
CA SER A 163 17.99 7.48 -9.46
C SER A 163 18.61 6.62 -10.57
N GLU A 164 19.35 7.25 -11.49
CA GLU A 164 20.07 6.51 -12.54
C GLU A 164 21.12 5.55 -11.98
N GLY A 165 21.77 5.92 -10.86
CA GLY A 165 22.72 5.05 -10.16
C GLY A 165 22.08 3.76 -9.63
N GLU A 166 20.89 3.87 -9.03
CA GLU A 166 20.13 2.71 -8.57
C GLU A 166 19.71 1.80 -9.74
N LYS A 167 19.28 2.38 -10.86
CA LYS A 167 18.91 1.62 -12.08
C LYS A 167 20.11 0.84 -12.61
N SER A 168 21.23 1.51 -12.82
CA SER A 168 22.46 0.90 -13.36
C SER A 168 22.98 -0.22 -12.46
N TYR A 169 23.07 0.03 -11.15
CA TYR A 169 23.48 -0.99 -10.18
C TYR A 169 22.55 -2.20 -10.20
N THR A 170 21.23 -1.98 -10.19
CA THR A 170 20.23 -3.07 -10.17
C THR A 170 20.26 -3.88 -11.47
N CYS A 171 20.44 -3.24 -12.63
CA CYS A 171 20.57 -3.96 -13.90
C CYS A 171 21.77 -4.91 -13.87
N ASN A 172 22.94 -4.44 -13.42
CA ASN A 172 24.13 -5.27 -13.27
C ASN A 172 23.94 -6.40 -12.26
N GLN A 173 23.28 -6.12 -11.13
CA GLN A 173 22.97 -7.11 -10.09
C GLN A 173 22.15 -8.28 -10.64
N PHE A 174 21.21 -8.02 -11.54
CA PHE A 174 20.38 -9.03 -12.19
C PHE A 174 20.93 -9.50 -13.55
N SER A 175 22.19 -9.19 -13.86
CA SER A 175 22.85 -9.58 -15.12
C SER A 175 22.08 -9.15 -16.37
N LEU A 176 21.43 -7.98 -16.33
CA LEU A 176 20.74 -7.37 -17.46
C LEU A 176 21.73 -6.53 -18.27
N SER A 177 21.74 -6.73 -19.59
CA SER A 177 22.62 -5.99 -20.50
C SER A 177 22.16 -4.54 -20.64
N SER A 178 23.10 -3.61 -20.84
CA SER A 178 22.78 -2.22 -21.19
C SER A 178 22.80 -1.94 -22.71
N GLU A 179 23.06 -2.97 -23.53
CA GLU A 179 23.23 -2.81 -24.98
C GLU A 179 21.92 -2.56 -25.73
N ARG A 180 20.78 -2.97 -25.14
CA ARG A 180 19.46 -2.90 -25.77
C ARG A 180 18.45 -2.27 -24.81
N PRO A 181 17.49 -1.47 -25.29
CA PRO A 181 16.39 -0.98 -24.46
C PRO A 181 15.54 -2.14 -23.90
N MET A 182 15.07 -1.99 -22.67
CA MET A 182 14.31 -3.02 -21.94
C MET A 182 12.80 -2.78 -22.01
N ILE A 183 12.03 -3.86 -22.18
CA ILE A 183 10.57 -3.90 -21.99
C ILE A 183 10.24 -4.87 -20.84
N GLY A 184 9.47 -4.40 -19.86
CA GLY A 184 9.07 -5.19 -18.70
C GLY A 184 7.69 -5.82 -18.85
N PHE A 185 7.57 -7.12 -18.60
CA PHE A 185 6.29 -7.82 -18.54
C PHE A 185 5.98 -8.27 -17.11
N CYS A 186 4.71 -8.19 -16.72
CA CYS A 186 4.18 -8.72 -15.47
C CYS A 186 3.06 -9.73 -15.79
N PRO A 187 3.38 -10.96 -16.21
CA PRO A 187 2.39 -11.93 -16.70
C PRO A 187 1.49 -12.53 -15.60
N GLY A 188 1.90 -12.41 -14.33
CA GLY A 188 1.16 -12.86 -13.17
C GLY A 188 -0.10 -12.03 -12.87
N ALA A 189 -1.00 -12.58 -12.05
CA ALA A 189 -2.15 -11.85 -11.52
C ALA A 189 -2.65 -12.45 -10.20
N GLU A 190 -2.67 -11.66 -9.12
CA GLU A 190 -3.14 -12.12 -7.81
C GLU A 190 -4.63 -12.49 -7.78
N PHE A 191 -5.44 -11.87 -8.65
CA PHE A 191 -6.87 -12.15 -8.80
C PHE A 191 -7.15 -13.50 -9.50
N GLY A 192 -6.11 -14.21 -9.94
CA GLY A 192 -6.18 -15.55 -10.49
C GLY A 192 -6.08 -15.60 -12.02
N PRO A 193 -6.11 -16.83 -12.58
CA PRO A 193 -5.76 -17.08 -13.98
C PRO A 193 -6.64 -16.35 -15.00
N ALA A 194 -7.91 -16.09 -14.67
CA ALA A 194 -8.85 -15.44 -15.58
C ALA A 194 -8.47 -13.99 -15.96
N LYS A 195 -7.59 -13.34 -15.18
CA LYS A 195 -7.07 -12.00 -15.49
C LYS A 195 -5.67 -12.02 -16.11
N ARG A 196 -5.10 -13.19 -16.37
CA ARG A 196 -3.79 -13.32 -17.04
C ARG A 196 -3.99 -13.37 -18.54
N TRP A 197 -3.22 -12.60 -19.28
CA TRP A 197 -3.11 -12.79 -20.72
C TRP A 197 -2.37 -14.12 -20.98
N PRO A 198 -2.82 -14.96 -21.92
CA PRO A 198 -2.19 -16.25 -22.17
C PRO A 198 -0.68 -16.16 -22.42
N HIS A 199 0.08 -17.05 -21.79
CA HIS A 199 1.55 -17.06 -21.81
C HIS A 199 2.13 -17.11 -23.25
N TYR A 200 1.49 -17.86 -24.15
CA TYR A 200 1.91 -17.94 -25.55
C TYR A 200 1.77 -16.62 -26.29
N HIS A 201 0.87 -15.73 -25.88
CA HIS A 201 0.78 -14.41 -26.47
C HIS A 201 1.88 -13.45 -25.93
N TYR A 202 2.24 -13.55 -24.64
CA TYR A 202 3.44 -12.87 -24.12
C TYR A 202 4.70 -13.35 -24.84
N ALA A 203 4.82 -14.65 -25.09
CA ALA A 203 5.95 -15.22 -25.83
C ALA A 203 5.99 -14.70 -27.27
N GLU A 204 4.85 -14.61 -27.95
CA GLU A 204 4.77 -14.06 -29.31
C GLU A 204 5.17 -12.58 -29.35
N LEU A 205 4.64 -11.78 -28.42
CA LEU A 205 5.02 -10.36 -28.31
C LEU A 205 6.51 -10.20 -27.96
N ALA A 206 7.05 -11.06 -27.09
CA ALA A 206 8.47 -11.04 -26.75
C ALA A 206 9.34 -11.32 -27.97
N LYS A 207 8.97 -12.30 -28.82
CA LYS A 207 9.70 -12.56 -30.07
C LYS A 207 9.73 -11.35 -30.98
N GLN A 208 8.59 -10.68 -31.17
CA GLN A 208 8.49 -9.47 -32.00
C GLN A 208 9.35 -8.34 -31.45
N LEU A 209 9.28 -8.06 -30.14
CA LEU A 209 10.11 -7.03 -29.50
C LEU A 209 11.62 -7.35 -29.57
N ILE A 210 11.98 -8.64 -29.48
CA ILE A 210 13.37 -9.07 -29.63
C ILE A 210 13.84 -8.91 -31.08
N ASP A 211 12.99 -9.16 -32.08
CA ASP A 211 13.32 -8.90 -33.49
C ASP A 211 13.50 -7.39 -33.75
N GLU A 212 12.72 -6.55 -33.07
CA GLU A 212 12.80 -5.08 -33.12
C GLU A 212 13.99 -4.47 -32.34
N GLY A 213 14.85 -5.29 -31.72
CA GLY A 213 16.04 -4.79 -31.02
C GLY A 213 15.86 -4.50 -29.52
N TYR A 214 14.73 -4.85 -28.90
CA TYR A 214 14.52 -4.74 -27.44
C TYR A 214 14.95 -6.01 -26.69
N GLN A 215 15.24 -5.89 -25.40
CA GLN A 215 15.30 -7.05 -24.49
C GLN A 215 14.05 -7.09 -23.61
N VAL A 216 13.60 -8.28 -23.22
CA VAL A 216 12.39 -8.46 -22.39
C VAL A 216 12.79 -8.94 -21.00
N VAL A 217 12.20 -8.34 -19.97
CA VAL A 217 12.38 -8.71 -18.56
C VAL A 217 11.03 -9.10 -17.97
N LEU A 218 10.96 -10.27 -17.35
CA LEU A 218 9.74 -10.76 -16.69
C LEU A 218 9.80 -10.45 -15.19
N PHE A 219 8.77 -9.80 -14.68
CA PHE A 219 8.60 -9.49 -13.26
C PHE A 219 7.43 -10.30 -12.69
N GLY A 220 7.57 -10.74 -11.45
CA GLY A 220 6.55 -11.50 -10.77
C GLY A 220 6.98 -11.94 -9.37
N SER A 221 6.05 -12.60 -8.68
CA SER A 221 6.34 -13.30 -7.44
C SER A 221 6.95 -14.68 -7.72
N ALA A 222 7.36 -15.40 -6.68
CA ALA A 222 7.81 -16.79 -6.82
C ALA A 222 6.75 -17.71 -7.46
N LYS A 223 5.46 -17.38 -7.34
CA LYS A 223 4.35 -18.15 -7.95
C LYS A 223 4.26 -17.97 -9.47
N ASP A 224 4.88 -16.92 -9.99
CA ASP A 224 4.84 -16.58 -11.41
C ASP A 224 6.08 -17.12 -12.16
N HIS A 225 6.99 -17.80 -11.46
CA HIS A 225 8.22 -18.32 -12.06
C HIS A 225 7.97 -19.46 -13.05
N GLU A 226 6.99 -20.32 -12.78
CA GLU A 226 6.61 -21.44 -13.67
C GLU A 226 5.62 -21.04 -14.78
N ALA A 227 5.12 -19.80 -14.75
CA ALA A 227 3.97 -19.34 -15.52
C ALA A 227 4.30 -18.86 -16.95
#